data_AF-A0A1C6Q5X6-F1
#
_entry.id   AF-A0A1C6Q5X6-F1
#
_cell.length_a   1.000
_cell.length_b   1.000
_cell.length_c   1.000
_cell.angle_alpha   90.00
_cell.angle_beta   90.00
_cell.angle_gamma   90.00
#
_symmetry.space_group_name_H-M   'P 1'
#
loop_
_entity.id
_entity.type
_entity.pdbx_description
1 polymer ?
#
loop_
_entity_poly.entity_id
_entity_poly.type
_entity_poly.pdbx_seq_one_letter_code
_entity_poly.pdbx_strand_id
1 'polypeptide(L)'
;MTRPVPYSRPTPDRPAPVWVVSVASLAVFLVTWTLSWVKAYLVNDDLPSFCSDVRRGSFPPEVSCVAGDGSVSGANAWWVDPLFYASGGVGLAFGALAFAIAAGQGPARR
;
A
#
# COMPACT_ATOMS: atom_id res chain seq x y z
N MET A 1 -23.18 54.98 -1.49
CA MET A 1 -22.91 54.06 -2.63
C MET A 1 -22.08 52.89 -2.10
N THR A 2 -22.69 51.74 -1.86
CA THR A 2 -22.02 50.52 -1.41
C THR A 2 -21.61 49.69 -2.64
N ARG A 3 -20.31 49.43 -2.80
CA ARG A 3 -19.78 48.57 -3.86
C ARG A 3 -20.17 47.11 -3.55
N PRO A 4 -20.72 46.35 -4.52
CA PRO A 4 -20.98 44.94 -4.29
C PRO A 4 -19.67 44.17 -4.09
N VAL A 5 -19.61 43.38 -3.01
CA VAL A 5 -18.50 42.45 -2.75
C VAL A 5 -18.56 41.35 -3.81
N PRO A 6 -17.45 41.05 -4.53
CA PRO A 6 -17.44 39.97 -5.50
C PRO A 6 -17.68 38.64 -4.77
N TYR A 7 -18.80 37.98 -5.07
CA TYR A 7 -19.04 36.62 -4.64
C TYR A 7 -18.02 35.70 -5.30
N SER A 8 -16.99 35.32 -4.55
CA SER A 8 -16.04 34.29 -4.98
C SER A 8 -16.73 32.95 -4.84
N ARG A 9 -17.18 32.38 -5.95
CA ARG A 9 -17.78 31.04 -5.97
C ARG A 9 -16.74 30.05 -5.40
N PRO A 10 -17.09 29.20 -4.41
CA PRO A 10 -16.23 28.11 -3.98
C PRO A 10 -15.84 27.31 -5.22
N THR A 11 -14.55 27.21 -5.49
CA THR A 11 -14.07 26.36 -6.59
C THR A 11 -14.44 24.93 -6.18
N PRO A 12 -15.17 24.16 -6.99
CA PRO A 12 -15.46 22.77 -6.65
C PRO A 12 -14.15 22.05 -6.37
N ASP A 13 -14.08 21.27 -5.29
CA ASP A 13 -12.96 20.38 -5.02
C ASP A 13 -12.73 19.55 -6.28
N ARG A 14 -11.64 19.83 -7.01
CA ARG A 14 -11.32 19.05 -8.20
C ARG A 14 -11.03 17.63 -7.71
N PRO A 15 -11.69 16.60 -8.27
CA PRO A 15 -11.35 15.23 -7.95
C PRO A 15 -9.85 15.04 -8.23
N ALA A 16 -9.13 14.49 -7.24
CA ALA A 16 -7.72 14.20 -7.40
C ALA A 16 -7.53 13.35 -8.67
N PRO A 17 -6.61 13.72 -9.57
CA PRO A 17 -6.49 13.01 -10.82
C PRO A 17 -6.02 11.59 -10.52
N VAL A 18 -6.62 10.60 -11.21
CA VAL A 18 -6.46 9.16 -10.92
C VAL A 18 -4.99 8.73 -10.81
N TRP A 19 -4.11 9.32 -11.62
CA TRP A 19 -2.67 9.05 -11.57
C TRP A 19 -2.03 9.41 -10.21
N VAL A 20 -2.47 10.47 -9.53
CA VAL A 20 -1.98 10.85 -8.20
C VAL A 20 -2.37 9.79 -7.19
N VAL A 21 -3.63 9.36 -7.22
CA VAL A 21 -4.14 8.30 -6.33
C VAL A 21 -3.36 7.01 -6.57
N SER A 22 -3.13 6.64 -7.83
CA SER A 22 -2.37 5.43 -8.18
C SER A 22 -0.91 5.49 -7.72
N VAL A 23 -0.23 6.62 -7.89
CA VAL A 23 1.15 6.81 -7.41
C VAL A 23 1.21 6.78 -5.88
N ALA A 24 0.27 7.45 -5.20
CA ALA A 24 0.19 7.43 -3.75
C ALA A 24 -0.08 6.01 -3.22
N SER A 25 -1.01 5.26 -3.84
CA SER A 25 -1.25 3.87 -3.50
C SER A 25 -0.03 3.00 -3.71
N LEU A 26 0.69 3.16 -4.83
CA LEU A 26 1.94 2.43 -5.06
C LEU A 26 3.00 2.75 -4.00
N ALA A 27 3.15 4.01 -3.61
CA ALA A 27 4.07 4.40 -2.55
C ALA A 27 3.69 3.77 -1.20
N VAL A 28 2.40 3.77 -0.84
CA VAL A 28 1.91 3.11 0.37
C VAL A 28 2.20 1.60 0.32
N PHE A 29 1.94 0.96 -0.81
CA PHE A 29 2.24 -0.46 -1.02
C PHE A 29 3.72 -0.76 -0.80
N LEU A 30 4.62 0.00 -1.43
CA LEU A 30 6.07 -0.21 -1.32
C LEU A 30 6.59 0.07 0.09
N VAL A 31 6.09 1.12 0.75
CA VAL A 31 6.49 1.46 2.13
C VAL A 31 6.02 0.36 3.09
N THR A 32 4.76 -0.05 3.01
CA THR A 32 4.23 -1.13 3.87
C THR A 32 4.97 -2.44 3.63
N TRP A 33 5.22 -2.79 2.36
CA TRP A 33 6.04 -3.94 1.99
C TRP A 33 7.44 -3.89 2.64
N THR A 34 8.14 -2.76 2.48
CA THR A 34 9.52 -2.60 2.95
C THR A 34 9.59 -2.67 4.47
N LEU A 35 8.64 -2.03 5.17
CA LEU A 35 8.59 -2.06 6.64
C LEU A 35 8.31 -3.48 7.16
N SER A 36 7.37 -4.19 6.53
CA SER A 36 7.09 -5.60 6.84
C SER A 36 8.31 -6.49 6.60
N TRP A 37 9.04 -6.27 5.50
CA TRP A 37 10.27 -6.99 5.18
C TRP A 37 11.37 -6.73 6.20
N VAL A 38 11.66 -5.46 6.51
CA VAL A 38 12.69 -5.07 7.51
C VAL A 38 12.36 -5.68 8.87
N LYS A 39 11.09 -5.60 9.29
CA LYS A 39 10.67 -6.21 10.55
C LYS A 39 10.86 -7.73 10.55
N ALA A 40 10.46 -8.41 9.48
CA ALA A 40 10.55 -9.86 9.36
C ALA A 40 12.00 -10.37 9.34
N TYR A 41 12.89 -9.72 8.59
CA TYR A 41 14.22 -10.26 8.27
C TYR A 41 15.39 -9.53 8.94
N LEU A 42 15.22 -8.31 9.46
CA LEU A 42 16.28 -7.58 10.16
C LEU A 42 16.01 -7.44 11.66
N VAL A 43 14.74 -7.25 12.05
CA VAL A 43 14.38 -7.09 13.47
C VAL A 43 14.06 -8.43 14.12
N ASN A 44 13.31 -9.28 13.43
CA ASN A 44 12.84 -10.56 13.96
C ASN A 44 13.66 -11.76 13.45
N ASP A 45 14.86 -11.55 12.93
CA ASP A 45 15.68 -12.63 12.37
C ASP A 45 16.06 -13.68 13.43
N ASP A 46 16.25 -13.23 14.68
CA ASP A 46 16.60 -14.09 15.81
C ASP A 46 15.40 -14.69 16.54
N LEU A 47 14.17 -14.22 16.29
CA LEU A 47 12.95 -14.78 16.92
C LEU A 47 12.87 -16.32 16.82
N PRO A 48 13.23 -16.96 15.69
CA PRO A 48 13.22 -18.41 15.57
C PRO A 48 14.13 -19.17 16.55
N SER A 49 15.16 -18.52 17.09
CA SER A 49 16.07 -19.16 18.05
C SER A 49 15.55 -19.17 19.48
N PHE A 50 14.57 -18.33 19.80
CA PHE A 50 14.00 -18.17 21.15
C PHE A 50 12.56 -18.70 21.26
N CYS A 51 11.97 -19.15 20.15
CA CYS A 51 10.53 -19.43 20.05
C CYS A 51 10.24 -20.91 19.84
N SER A 52 9.22 -21.40 20.56
CA SER A 52 8.71 -22.77 20.43
C SER A 52 7.84 -22.97 19.19
N ASP A 53 7.10 -21.94 18.75
CA ASP A 53 6.29 -21.96 17.54
C ASP A 53 6.50 -20.67 16.73
N VAL A 54 7.10 -20.81 15.54
CA VAL A 54 7.43 -19.71 14.62
C VAL A 54 6.45 -19.75 13.46
N ARG A 55 5.68 -18.68 13.29
CA ARG A 55 4.77 -18.50 12.14
C ARG A 55 5.37 -17.52 11.15
N ARG A 56 5.42 -17.95 9.89
CA ARG A 56 5.91 -17.12 8.78
C ARG A 56 4.76 -16.81 7.83
N GLY A 57 4.44 -15.53 7.69
CA GLY A 57 3.54 -15.01 6.67
C GLY A 57 4.37 -14.54 5.46
N SER A 58 3.98 -14.96 4.26
CA SER A 58 4.73 -14.62 3.05
C SER A 58 4.39 -13.21 2.54
N PHE A 59 3.14 -12.78 2.67
CA PHE A 59 2.65 -11.53 2.10
C PHE A 59 1.47 -10.94 2.89
N PRO A 60 1.61 -9.71 3.43
CA PRO A 60 2.87 -8.99 3.66
C PRO A 60 3.86 -9.84 4.50
N PRO A 61 5.20 -9.69 4.31
CA PRO A 61 6.18 -10.48 5.07
C PRO A 61 5.96 -10.35 6.58
N GLU A 62 5.88 -11.49 7.26
CA GLU A 62 5.70 -11.54 8.70
C GLU A 62 6.49 -12.71 9.29
N VAL A 63 7.18 -12.44 10.39
CA VAL A 63 7.72 -13.48 11.28
C VAL A 63 7.15 -13.19 12.66
N SER A 64 6.23 -14.05 13.09
CA SER A 64 5.61 -13.98 14.40
C SER A 64 5.91 -15.23 15.23
N CYS A 65 5.87 -15.05 16.54
CA CYS A 65 6.16 -16.08 17.52
C CYS A 65 5.04 -16.13 18.55
N VAL A 66 4.61 -17.34 18.88
CA VAL A 66 3.72 -17.60 20.01
C VAL A 66 4.56 -18.12 21.16
N ALA A 67 4.66 -17.33 22.23
CA ALA A 67 5.34 -17.75 23.45
C ALA A 67 4.47 -18.75 24.23
N GLY A 68 5.09 -19.49 25.16
CA GLY A 68 4.41 -20.52 25.96
C GLY A 68 3.30 -19.99 26.87
N ASP A 69 3.28 -18.68 27.13
CA ASP A 69 2.20 -17.98 27.86
C ASP A 69 1.03 -17.55 26.93
N GLY A 70 1.12 -17.86 25.64
CA GLY A 70 0.13 -17.51 24.62
C GLY A 70 0.29 -16.09 24.05
N SER A 71 1.32 -15.34 24.47
CA SER A 71 1.59 -14.01 23.90
C SER A 71 2.12 -14.12 22.47
N VAL A 72 1.67 -13.22 21.59
CA VAL A 72 2.09 -13.16 20.18
C VAL A 72 3.04 -11.99 19.99
N SER A 73 4.29 -12.27 19.63
CA SER A 73 5.31 -11.28 19.32
C SER A 73 5.62 -11.27 17.83
N GLY A 74 5.96 -10.10 17.29
CA GLY A 74 6.40 -9.96 15.89
C GLY A 74 5.29 -9.90 14.84
N ALA A 75 4.03 -10.16 15.20
CA ALA A 75 2.91 -10.07 14.26
C ALA A 75 2.71 -8.66 13.70
N ASN A 76 2.31 -8.54 12.43
CA ASN A 76 1.93 -7.25 11.86
C ASN A 76 0.64 -6.73 12.53
N ALA A 77 0.47 -5.41 12.55
CA ALA A 77 -0.77 -4.85 13.06
C ALA A 77 -1.94 -5.25 12.13
N TRP A 78 -3.12 -5.44 12.70
CA TRP A 78 -4.30 -5.95 11.97
C TRP A 78 -4.71 -5.12 10.74
N TRP A 79 -4.30 -3.85 10.68
CA TRP A 79 -4.59 -2.93 9.57
C TRP A 79 -3.55 -3.00 8.43
N VAL A 80 -2.40 -3.65 8.64
CA VAL A 80 -1.31 -3.71 7.65
C VAL A 80 -1.74 -4.53 6.43
N ASP A 81 -2.34 -5.70 6.65
CA ASP A 81 -2.84 -6.57 5.58
C ASP A 81 -3.83 -5.87 4.65
N PRO A 82 -4.97 -5.32 5.14
CA PRO A 82 -5.93 -4.65 4.26
C PRO A 82 -5.32 -3.44 3.54
N LEU A 83 -4.43 -2.69 4.19
CA LEU A 83 -3.75 -1.55 3.57
C LEU A 83 -2.82 -2.01 2.44
N PHE A 84 -2.03 -3.06 2.67
CA PHE A 84 -1.12 -3.65 1.69
C PHE A 84 -1.88 -4.16 0.47
N TYR A 85 -2.92 -4.98 0.67
CA TYR A 85 -3.70 -5.55 -0.44
C TYR A 85 -4.50 -4.49 -1.21
N ALA A 86 -5.12 -3.53 -0.52
CA ALA A 86 -5.87 -2.47 -1.19
C ALA A 86 -4.95 -1.57 -2.03
N SER A 87 -3.83 -1.14 -1.48
CA SER A 87 -2.87 -0.27 -2.17
C SER A 87 -2.20 -0.97 -3.37
N GLY A 88 -1.82 -2.24 -3.21
CA GLY A 88 -1.32 -3.08 -4.30
C GLY A 88 -2.37 -3.31 -5.39
N GLY A 89 -3.63 -3.57 -5.02
CA GLY A 89 -4.74 -3.75 -5.95
C GLY A 89 -4.99 -2.53 -6.82
N VAL A 90 -4.98 -1.32 -6.24
CA VAL A 90 -5.09 -0.05 -6.99
C VAL A 90 -3.93 0.12 -7.97
N GLY A 91 -2.70 -0.17 -7.52
CA GLY A 91 -1.50 -0.12 -8.37
C GLY A 91 -1.57 -1.08 -9.56
N LEU A 92 -1.99 -2.33 -9.33
CA LEU A 92 -2.16 -3.34 -10.37
C LEU A 92 -3.26 -2.96 -11.37
N ALA A 93 -4.41 -2.49 -10.89
CA ALA A 93 -5.50 -2.05 -11.75
C ALA A 93 -5.08 -0.88 -12.65
N PHE A 94 -4.36 0.10 -12.09
CA PHE A 94 -3.83 1.22 -12.86
C PHE A 94 -2.76 0.77 -13.86
N GLY A 95 -1.83 -0.09 -13.46
CA GLY A 95 -0.80 -0.64 -14.36
C GLY A 95 -1.41 -1.43 -15.53
N ALA A 96 -2.43 -2.26 -15.26
CA ALA A 96 -3.15 -3.00 -16.28
C ALA A 96 -3.87 -2.06 -17.26
N LEU A 97 -4.53 -1.01 -16.75
CA LEU A 97 -5.19 0.00 -17.58
C LEU A 97 -4.18 0.76 -18.46
N ALA A 98 -3.07 1.22 -17.87
CA ALA A 98 -2.02 1.93 -18.60
C ALA A 98 -1.41 1.04 -19.70
N PHE A 99 -1.14 -0.23 -19.39
CA PHE A 99 -0.64 -1.21 -20.37
C PHE A 99 -1.64 -1.45 -21.50
N ALA A 100 -2.94 -1.62 -21.19
CA ALA A 100 -3.97 -1.80 -22.19
C ALA A 100 -4.07 -0.61 -23.15
N ILE A 101 -3.97 0.62 -22.63
CA ILE A 101 -3.94 1.85 -23.46
C ILE A 101 -2.70 1.84 -24.37
N ALA A 102 -1.52 1.56 -23.83
CA ALA A 102 -0.28 1.54 -24.60
C ALA A 102 -0.30 0.46 -25.70
N ALA A 103 -0.80 -0.74 -25.38
CA ALA A 103 -0.93 -1.85 -26.33
C ALA A 103 -1.97 -1.55 -27.43
N GLY A 104 -3.05 -0.84 -27.10
CA GLY A 104 -4.06 -0.39 -28.06
C GLY A 104 -3.61 0.74 -28.98
N GLN A 105 -2.52 1.44 -28.63
CA GLN A 105 -1.87 2.50 -29.42
C GLN A 105 -0.72 2.01 -30.31
N GLY A 106 -0.61 0.68 -30.55
CA GLY A 106 0.37 0.09 -31.47
C GLY A 106 0.38 0.77 -32.85
N PRO A 107 1.53 0.78 -33.55
CA PRO A 107 1.80 1.72 -34.63
C PRO A 107 0.67 1.69 -35.65
N ALA A 108 0.03 2.85 -35.83
CA ALA A 108 -0.85 3.09 -36.95
C ALA A 108 -0.12 2.62 -38.20
N ARG A 109 -0.59 1.53 -38.81
CA ARG A 109 -0.16 1.07 -40.12
C ARG A 109 -0.27 2.26 -41.06
N ARG A 110 0.86 2.90 -41.36
CA ARG A 110 1.03 3.77 -42.52
C ARG A 110 1.55 2.93 -43.67
#